data_AF-A0A956L465-F1
#
_entry.id   AF-A0A956L465-F1
#
_cell.length_a   1.000
_cell.length_b   1.000
_cell.length_c   1.000
_cell.angle_alpha   90.00
_cell.angle_beta   90.00
_cell.angle_gamma   90.00
#
_symmetry.space_group_name_H-M   'P 1'
#
loop_
_entity.id
_entity.type
_entity.pdbx_description
1 polymer ?
#
loop_
_entity_poly.entity_id
_entity_poly.type
_entity_poly.pdbx_seq_one_letter_code
_entity_poly.pdbx_strand_id
1 'polypeptide(L)' 'MPRPIPIGIDDFRMLRERGMEYVDKSHLIREVLDKGAQALLLPRPRRFGKTLAMTML' A
#
# COMPACT_ATOMS: atom_id res chain seq x y z
N MET A 1 -0.14 14.65 -17.77
CA MET A 1 0.87 13.60 -18.06
C MET A 1 0.61 12.42 -17.14
N PRO A 2 0.70 11.16 -17.60
CA PRO A 2 0.52 10.00 -16.73
C PRO A 2 1.61 9.99 -15.65
N ARG A 3 1.24 9.64 -14.41
CA ARG A 3 2.21 9.52 -13.31
C ARG A 3 3.11 8.30 -13.57
N PRO A 4 4.41 8.38 -13.23
CA PRO A 4 5.34 7.27 -13.43
C PRO A 4 4.96 6.06 -12.57
N ILE A 5 5.07 4.86 -13.15
CA ILE A 5 4.85 3.59 -12.43
C ILE A 5 6.08 3.31 -11.55
N PRO A 6 5.91 3.12 -10.23
CA PRO A 6 7.02 2.96 -9.29
C PRO A 6 7.56 1.52 -9.28
N ILE A 7 8.40 1.18 -10.25
CA ILE A 7 9.06 -0.13 -10.26
C ILE A 7 10.16 -0.15 -9.20
N GLY A 8 10.00 -1.03 -8.19
CA GLY A 8 10.99 -1.20 -7.12
C GLY A 8 10.95 -0.15 -6.02
N ILE A 9 9.92 0.70 -5.99
CA ILE A 9 9.68 1.68 -4.92
C ILE A 9 8.38 1.27 -4.21
N ASP A 10 8.51 0.78 -2.99
CA ASP A 10 7.39 0.29 -2.18
C ASP A 10 7.15 1.15 -0.91
N ASP A 11 7.79 2.31 -0.81
CA ASP A 11 7.61 3.25 0.31
C ASP A 11 6.57 4.32 -0.02
N PHE A 12 5.51 4.40 0.76
CA PHE A 12 4.39 5.30 0.51
C PHE A 12 4.79 6.79 0.50
N ARG A 13 5.71 7.20 1.39
CA ARG A 13 6.15 8.59 1.47
C ARG A 13 6.90 8.99 0.20
N MET A 14 7.83 8.16 -0.25
CA MET A 14 8.56 8.37 -1.50
C MET A 14 7.62 8.46 -2.70
N LEU A 15 6.59 7.63 -2.76
CA LEU A 15 5.59 7.66 -3.84
C LEU A 15 4.84 8.99 -3.88
N ARG A 16 4.41 9.49 -2.72
CA ARG A 16 3.70 10.78 -2.61
C ARG A 16 4.59 11.96 -2.94
N GLU A 17 5.78 12.03 -2.36
CA GLU A 17 6.73 13.14 -2.58
C GLU A 17 7.19 13.22 -4.04
N ARG A 18 7.33 12.07 -4.72
CA ARG A 18 7.75 12.00 -6.13
C ARG A 18 6.59 12.01 -7.12
N GLY A 19 5.33 12.12 -6.66
CA GLY A 19 4.15 12.14 -7.52
C GLY A 19 3.99 10.88 -8.39
N MET A 20 4.34 9.71 -7.86
CA MET A 20 4.27 8.42 -8.56
C MET A 20 2.87 7.80 -8.47
N GLU A 21 2.56 6.91 -9.40
CA GLU A 21 1.29 6.20 -9.40
C GLU A 21 1.28 5.07 -8.36
N TYR A 22 0.18 4.88 -7.64
CA TYR A 22 0.04 3.77 -6.72
C TYR A 22 -1.42 3.39 -6.55
N VAL A 23 -1.68 2.12 -6.22
CA VAL A 23 -3.03 1.67 -5.87
C VAL A 23 -3.33 2.10 -4.45
N ASP A 24 -4.33 2.97 -4.31
CA ASP A 24 -4.86 3.38 -3.01
C ASP A 24 -5.49 2.19 -2.28
N LYS A 25 -5.08 1.99 -1.02
CA LYS A 25 -5.54 0.91 -0.12
C LYS A 25 -6.15 1.47 1.16
N SER A 26 -6.37 2.78 1.26
CA SER A 26 -6.90 3.41 2.47
C SER A 26 -8.25 2.81 2.90
N HIS A 27 -9.13 2.45 1.95
CA HIS A 27 -10.39 1.79 2.29
C HIS A 27 -10.20 0.41 2.93
N LEU A 28 -9.29 -0.40 2.37
CA LEU A 28 -8.97 -1.72 2.92
C LEU A 28 -8.35 -1.60 4.31
N ILE A 29 -7.42 -0.66 4.48
CA ILE A 29 -6.80 -0.36 5.78
C ILE A 29 -7.86 0.03 6.80
N ARG A 30 -8.78 0.93 6.42
CA ARG A 30 -9.89 1.35 7.29
C ARG A 30 -10.75 0.18 7.72
N GLU A 31 -11.18 -0.68 6.78
CA GLU A 31 -11.97 -1.87 7.14
C GLU A 31 -11.23 -2.81 8.09
N VAL A 32 -9.92 -2.97 7.92
CA VAL A 32 -9.08 -3.80 8.80
C VAL A 32 -9.02 -3.22 10.21
N LEU A 33 -8.84 -1.91 10.33
CA LEU A 33 -8.81 -1.20 11.61
C LEU A 33 -10.18 -1.22 12.31
N ASP A 34 -11.26 -0.98 11.56
CA ASP A 34 -12.63 -0.88 12.08
C ASP A 34 -13.19 -2.24 12.55
N LYS A 35 -12.82 -3.34 11.87
CA LYS A 35 -13.29 -4.69 12.25
C LYS A 35 -12.67 -5.21 13.54
N GLY A 36 -11.47 -4.74 13.90
CA GLY A 36 -10.72 -5.15 15.10
C GLY A 36 -10.32 -6.63 15.07
N ALA A 37 -9.02 -6.92 14.91
CA ALA A 37 -8.50 -8.27 14.96
C ALA A 37 -7.22 -8.33 15.80
N GLN A 38 -7.10 -9.34 16.68
CA GLN A 38 -5.87 -9.58 17.44
C GLN A 38 -4.69 -9.93 16.51
N ALA A 39 -4.98 -10.61 15.39
CA ALA A 39 -4.04 -10.89 14.31
C ALA A 39 -4.78 -11.00 12.97
N LEU A 40 -4.16 -10.52 11.89
CA LEU A 40 -4.71 -10.62 10.54
C LEU A 40 -3.67 -11.20 9.57
N LEU A 41 -4.01 -12.30 8.91
CA LEU A 41 -3.17 -12.92 7.88
C LEU A 41 -3.65 -12.47 6.49
N LEU A 42 -2.79 -11.78 5.75
CA LEU A 42 -3.06 -11.30 4.39
C LEU A 42 -2.20 -12.05 3.36
N PRO A 43 -2.62 -13.24 2.89
CA PRO A 43 -1.85 -14.01 1.90
C PRO A 43 -1.84 -13.29 0.56
N ARG A 44 -0.64 -13.04 0.01
CA ARG A 44 -0.44 -12.31 -1.25
C ARG A 44 0.78 -12.85 -2.00
N PRO A 45 0.81 -12.89 -3.34
CA PRO A 45 1.99 -13.28 -4.12
C PRO A 45 3.19 -12.31 -3.98
N ARG A 46 4.40 -12.72 -4.38
CA ARG A 46 5.61 -11.85 -4.35
C ARG A 46 5.39 -10.61 -5.26
N ARG A 47 5.86 -9.43 -4.82
CA ARG A 47 5.72 -8.12 -5.51
C ARG A 47 4.29 -7.55 -5.63
N PHE A 48 3.35 -8.00 -4.81
CA PHE A 48 1.97 -7.47 -4.79
C PHE A 48 1.77 -6.26 -3.85
N GLY A 49 2.82 -5.47 -3.60
CA GLY A 49 2.72 -4.24 -2.80
C GLY A 49 2.37 -4.48 -1.33
N LYS A 50 2.92 -5.53 -0.72
CA LYS A 50 2.81 -5.79 0.73
C LYS A 50 3.51 -4.69 1.55
N THR A 51 4.75 -4.37 1.20
CA THR A 51 5.52 -3.29 1.83
C THR A 51 4.81 -1.95 1.65
N LEU A 52 4.29 -1.66 0.45
CA LEU A 52 3.47 -0.48 0.20
C LEU A 52 2.25 -0.44 1.13
N ALA A 53 1.50 -1.53 1.27
CA ALA A 53 0.36 -1.56 2.18
C ALA A 53 0.77 -1.30 3.64
N MET A 54 1.95 -1.77 4.06
CA MET A 54 2.46 -1.54 5.41
C MET A 54 2.94 -0.10 5.66
N THR A 55 3.50 0.57 4.65
CA THR A 55 3.95 1.97 4.78
C THR A 55 2.81 2.98 4.62
N MET A 56 1.64 2.52 4.18
CA MET A 56 0.40 3.29 4.13
C MET A 56 -0.40 3.28 5.45
N LEU A 57 -0.11 2.32 6.33
CA LEU A 57 -0.64 2.25 7.71
C LEU A 57 0.11 3.24 8.60
#